data_AF-A0A2V2XU60-F1
#
_entry.id   AF-A0A2V2XU60-F1
#
_cell.length_a   1.000
_cell.length_b   1.000
_cell.length_c   1.000
_cell.angle_alpha   90.00
_cell.angle_beta   90.00
_cell.angle_gamma   90.00
#
_symmetry.space_group_name_H-M   'P 1'
#
loop_
_entity.id
_entity.type
_entity.pdbx_description
1 polymer ?
#
loop_
_entity_poly.entity_id
_entity_poly.type
_entity_poly.pdbx_seq_one_letter_code
_entity_poly.pdbx_strand_id
1 'polypeptide(L)'
;MRVWLENEVIDGVLRALDSAFEEAKRLGRDRSWVMDQVRAVAEGPDGLFGEPLRDHLIANNIAIYVAATEKLTELPREPWIGRIYAFQIPAYYYTLRAIAKKNSLEVSIDDVVREAS
;
A
#
# COMPACT_ATOMS: atom_id res chain seq x y z
N MET A 1 -19.06 5.88 -7.66
CA MET A 1 -18.06 6.06 -6.59
C MET A 1 -17.79 4.76 -5.84
N ARG A 2 -18.80 4.09 -5.25
CA ARG A 2 -18.59 2.77 -4.58
C ARG A 2 -17.98 1.70 -5.50
N VAL A 3 -18.55 1.50 -6.69
CA VAL A 3 -18.04 0.54 -7.70
C VAL A 3 -16.59 0.81 -8.12
N TRP A 4 -16.16 2.08 -8.15
CA TRP A 4 -14.78 2.44 -8.49
C TRP A 4 -13.81 2.12 -7.34
N LEU A 5 -14.22 2.38 -6.09
CA LEU A 5 -13.45 2.01 -4.91
C LEU A 5 -13.26 0.50 -4.78
N GLU A 6 -14.30 -0.28 -5.05
CA GLU A 6 -14.20 -1.75 -5.11
C GLU A 6 -13.28 -2.21 -6.25
N ASN A 7 -13.64 -1.91 -7.50
CA ASN A 7 -13.01 -2.53 -8.67
C ASN A 7 -11.62 -2.00 -9.02
N GLU A 8 -11.35 -0.73 -8.71
CA GLU A 8 -10.06 -0.11 -9.06
C GLU A 8 -9.13 -0.05 -7.85
N VAL A 9 -9.65 0.37 -6.69
CA VAL A 9 -8.80 0.59 -5.51
C VAL A 9 -8.54 -0.71 -4.76
N ILE A 10 -9.59 -1.37 -4.27
CA ILE A 10 -9.46 -2.59 -3.46
C ILE A 10 -8.88 -3.71 -4.32
N ASP A 11 -9.48 -4.00 -5.47
CA ASP A 11 -8.96 -5.06 -6.35
C ASP A 11 -7.56 -4.76 -6.87
N GLY A 12 -7.22 -3.48 -7.11
CA GLY A 12 -5.87 -3.07 -7.48
C GLY A 12 -4.83 -3.44 -6.42
N VAL A 13 -5.11 -3.12 -5.16
CA VAL A 13 -4.26 -3.50 -4.02
C VAL A 13 -4.19 -5.02 -3.86
N LEU A 14 -5.32 -5.72 -3.96
CA LEU A 14 -5.35 -7.18 -3.84
C LEU A 14 -4.52 -7.85 -4.94
N ARG A 15 -4.60 -7.39 -6.20
CA ARG A 15 -3.75 -7.90 -7.29
C ARG A 15 -2.25 -7.70 -7.03
N ALA A 16 -1.87 -6.54 -6.47
CA ALA A 16 -0.47 -6.29 -6.10
C ALA A 16 -0.02 -7.20 -4.95
N LEU A 17 -0.88 -7.43 -3.96
CA LEU A 17 -0.59 -8.34 -2.85
C LEU A 17 -0.52 -9.80 -3.31
N ASP A 18 -1.42 -10.25 -4.19
CA ASP A 18 -1.37 -11.60 -4.78
C ASP A 18 -0.07 -11.83 -5.54
N SER A 19 0.39 -10.85 -6.32
CA SER A 19 1.69 -10.90 -6.99
C SER A 19 2.85 -11.00 -5.98
N ALA A 20 2.80 -10.25 -4.88
CA ALA A 20 3.78 -10.31 -3.81
C ALA A 20 3.76 -11.65 -3.06
N PHE A 21 2.58 -12.25 -2.83
CA PHE A 21 2.46 -13.56 -2.21
C PHE A 21 3.01 -14.68 -3.10
N GLU A 22 2.78 -14.62 -4.41
CA GLU A 22 3.36 -15.58 -5.35
C GLU A 22 4.89 -15.46 -5.40
N GLU A 23 5.43 -14.24 -5.37
CA GLU A 23 6.88 -14.05 -5.24
C GLU A 23 7.42 -14.61 -3.91
N ALA A 24 6.77 -14.29 -2.79
CA ALA A 24 7.14 -14.79 -1.47
C ALA A 24 7.23 -16.32 -1.47
N LYS A 25 6.20 -16.99 -2.01
CA LYS A 25 6.16 -18.44 -2.16
C LYS A 25 7.32 -18.97 -3.00
N ARG A 26 7.64 -18.31 -4.12
CA ARG A 26 8.78 -18.66 -4.99
C ARG A 26 10.12 -18.54 -4.27
N LEU A 27 10.23 -17.64 -3.30
CA LEU A 27 11.39 -17.42 -2.45
C LEU A 27 11.40 -18.30 -1.18
N GLY A 28 10.43 -19.20 -1.01
CA GLY A 28 10.30 -20.03 0.18
C GLY A 28 9.86 -19.26 1.43
N ARG A 29 9.23 -18.10 1.26
CA ARG A 29 8.64 -17.27 2.31
C ARG A 29 7.14 -17.56 2.41
N ASP A 30 6.59 -17.30 3.59
CA ASP A 30 5.16 -17.43 3.84
C ASP A 30 4.41 -16.11 3.63
N ARG A 31 3.08 -16.16 3.78
CA ARG A 31 2.22 -14.97 3.67
C ARG A 31 2.49 -13.95 4.78
N SER A 32 2.91 -14.38 5.98
CA SER A 32 3.24 -13.44 7.06
C SER A 32 4.38 -12.50 6.67
N TRP A 33 5.36 -12.98 5.91
CA TRP A 33 6.46 -12.12 5.43
C TRP A 33 5.98 -10.94 4.57
N VAL A 34 4.94 -11.11 3.74
CA VAL A 34 4.33 -10.00 2.99
C VAL A 34 3.44 -9.15 3.91
N MET A 35 2.70 -9.76 4.83
CA MET A 35 1.85 -9.03 5.78
C MET A 35 2.66 -8.16 6.75
N ASP A 36 3.89 -8.56 7.09
CA ASP A 36 4.81 -7.73 7.88
C ASP A 36 5.17 -6.44 7.13
N GLN A 37 5.37 -6.52 5.82
CA GLN A 37 5.60 -5.36 4.95
C GLN A 37 4.35 -4.49 4.86
N VAL A 38 3.16 -5.09 4.73
CA VAL A 38 1.89 -4.36 4.76
C VAL A 38 1.72 -3.59 6.08
N ARG A 39 2.11 -4.17 7.22
CA ARG A 39 2.10 -3.47 8.52
C ARG A 39 3.12 -2.35 8.58
N ALA A 40 4.34 -2.55 8.08
CA ALA A 40 5.35 -1.49 8.00
C ALA A 40 4.85 -0.28 7.20
N VAL A 41 4.17 -0.54 6.08
CA VAL A 41 3.55 0.49 5.23
C VAL A 41 2.39 1.20 5.93
N ALA A 42 1.62 0.49 6.76
CA ALA A 42 0.50 1.06 7.49
C ALA A 42 0.92 2.12 8.53
N GLU A 43 2.15 2.02 9.06
CA GLU A 43 2.76 3.05 9.92
C GLU A 43 3.24 4.27 9.11
N GLY A 44 3.51 4.10 7.82
CA GLY A 44 3.81 5.18 6.89
C GLY A 44 4.38 4.70 5.55
N PRO A 45 4.25 5.49 4.46
CA PRO A 45 4.71 5.09 3.13
C PRO A 45 6.20 4.74 3.03
N ASP A 46 7.04 5.31 3.90
CA ASP A 46 8.47 5.03 3.93
C ASP A 46 8.79 3.60 4.44
N GLY A 47 7.82 2.89 5.00
CA GLY A 47 7.90 1.45 5.26
C GLY A 47 8.11 0.59 4.01
N LEU A 48 7.96 1.17 2.80
CA LEU A 48 8.33 0.52 1.54
C LEU A 48 9.84 0.47 1.28
N PHE A 49 10.65 1.23 2.04
CA PHE A 49 12.08 1.31 1.78
C PHE A 49 12.79 -0.02 2.03
N GLY A 50 13.31 -0.61 0.95
CA GLY A 50 14.02 -1.89 0.99
C GLY A 50 13.10 -3.12 0.96
N GLU A 51 11.78 -2.93 0.95
CA GLU A 51 10.81 -4.02 1.01
C GLU A 51 10.36 -4.48 -0.39
N PRO A 52 10.33 -5.79 -0.69
CA PRO A 52 9.90 -6.28 -2.01
C PRO A 52 8.47 -5.92 -2.40
N LEU A 53 7.55 -5.76 -1.43
CA LEU A 53 6.19 -5.27 -1.66
C LEU A 53 6.16 -3.95 -2.44
N ARG A 54 7.18 -3.10 -2.26
CA ARG A 54 7.35 -1.84 -3.00
C ARG A 54 7.24 -2.04 -4.51
N ASP A 55 7.94 -3.04 -5.05
CA ASP A 55 8.05 -3.21 -6.49
C ASP A 55 6.70 -3.60 -7.10
N HIS A 56 5.91 -4.39 -6.38
CA HIS A 56 4.53 -4.75 -6.76
C HIS A 56 3.58 -3.54 -6.72
N LEU A 57 3.68 -2.70 -5.70
CA LEU A 57 2.84 -1.50 -5.61
C LEU A 57 3.20 -0.47 -6.68
N ILE A 58 4.50 -0.29 -6.99
CA ILE A 58 4.93 0.61 -8.06
C ILE A 58 4.47 0.08 -9.43
N ALA A 59 4.68 -1.21 -9.71
CA ALA A 59 4.28 -1.82 -10.98
C ALA A 59 2.78 -1.73 -11.27
N ASN A 60 1.95 -1.65 -10.22
CA ASN A 60 0.50 -1.51 -10.32
C ASN A 60 0.01 -0.05 -10.21
N ASN A 61 0.90 0.94 -10.30
CA ASN A 61 0.57 2.37 -10.16
C ASN A 61 -0.12 2.72 -8.84
N ILE A 62 0.24 2.03 -7.76
CA ILE A 62 -0.31 2.26 -6.41
C ILE A 62 0.58 3.24 -5.64
N ALA A 63 1.90 3.05 -5.71
CA ALA A 63 2.90 3.89 -5.05
C ALA A 63 3.85 4.55 -6.07
N ILE A 64 4.47 5.66 -5.67
CA ILE A 64 5.47 6.39 -6.44
C ILE A 64 6.67 6.75 -5.56
N TYR A 65 7.84 6.81 -6.19
CA TYR A 65 9.06 7.32 -5.56
C TYR A 65 9.07 8.85 -5.61
N VAL A 66 9.17 9.50 -4.45
CA VAL A 66 9.12 10.97 -4.32
C VAL A 66 10.40 11.58 -3.77
N ALA A 67 11.37 10.78 -3.27
CA ALA A 67 12.62 11.30 -2.69
C ALA A 67 13.47 12.17 -3.66
N ALA A 68 13.29 12.02 -4.97
CA ALA A 68 13.93 12.93 -5.95
C ALA A 68 13.42 14.39 -5.88
N THR A 69 12.31 14.64 -5.17
CA THR A 69 11.63 15.94 -5.07
C THR A 69 12.02 16.74 -3.81
N GLU A 70 12.75 16.16 -2.86
CA GLU A 70 13.17 16.82 -1.59
C GLU A 70 13.96 18.13 -1.82
N LYS A 71 14.58 18.30 -2.99
CA LYS A 71 15.35 19.50 -3.34
C LYS A 71 14.53 20.63 -3.96
N LEU A 72 13.24 20.40 -4.25
CA LEU A 72 12.44 21.33 -5.05
C LEU A 72 11.35 22.03 -4.22
N THR A 73 10.70 21.34 -3.27
CA THR A 73 9.66 21.92 -2.38
C THR A 73 9.43 21.02 -1.16
N GLU A 74 8.92 21.57 -0.05
CA GLU A 74 8.37 20.73 1.04
C GLU A 74 7.18 19.90 0.54
N LEU A 75 7.18 18.59 0.80
CA LEU A 75 6.06 17.72 0.48
C LEU A 75 4.87 17.97 1.43
N PRO A 76 3.62 17.83 0.97
CA PRO A 76 2.46 17.90 1.85
C PRO A 76 2.55 16.86 2.97
N ARG A 77 2.15 17.22 4.18
CA ARG A 77 2.23 16.36 5.38
C ARG A 77 0.99 15.46 5.53
N GLU A 78 0.62 14.81 4.44
CA GLU A 78 -0.51 13.87 4.44
C GLU A 78 -0.06 12.46 4.85
N PRO A 79 -0.88 11.66 5.55
CA PRO A 79 -0.49 10.33 6.02
C PRO A 79 -0.01 9.37 4.91
N TRP A 80 -0.52 9.53 3.68
CA TRP A 80 -0.17 8.71 2.52
C TRP A 80 1.03 9.26 1.72
N ILE A 81 1.70 10.30 2.22
CA ILE A 81 2.90 10.91 1.63
C ILE A 81 4.06 10.80 2.62
N GLY A 82 5.03 9.94 2.32
CA GLY A 82 6.29 9.82 3.03
C GLY A 82 7.38 10.70 2.41
N ARG A 83 8.60 10.56 2.92
CA ARG A 83 9.78 11.28 2.39
C ARG A 83 10.30 10.63 1.11
N ILE A 84 10.25 9.30 1.05
CA ILE A 84 10.82 8.49 -0.02
C ILE A 84 9.73 8.01 -0.97
N TYR A 85 8.57 7.63 -0.44
CA TYR A 85 7.45 7.13 -1.22
C TYR A 85 6.15 7.86 -0.90
N ALA A 86 5.25 7.89 -1.87
CA ALA A 86 3.87 8.34 -1.66
C ALA A 86 2.92 7.39 -2.39
N PHE A 87 1.67 7.33 -1.94
CA PHE A 87 0.61 6.65 -2.69
C PHE A 87 0.03 7.59 -3.74
N GLN A 88 -0.22 7.06 -4.96
CA GLN A 88 -0.75 7.86 -6.06
C GLN A 88 -2.11 8.47 -5.75
N ILE A 89 -2.94 7.74 -4.99
CA ILE A 89 -4.18 8.23 -4.40
C ILE A 89 -4.30 7.77 -2.93
N PRO A 90 -4.96 8.55 -2.06
CA PRO A 90 -5.07 8.23 -0.64
C PRO A 90 -5.74 6.88 -0.37
N ALA A 91 -6.71 6.50 -1.23
CA ALA A 91 -7.51 5.30 -1.03
C ALA A 91 -6.67 4.02 -1.03
N TYR A 92 -5.58 3.94 -1.82
CA TYR A 92 -4.70 2.77 -1.80
C TYR A 92 -3.99 2.60 -0.44
N TYR A 93 -3.52 3.70 0.14
CA TYR A 93 -2.89 3.70 1.46
C TYR A 93 -3.88 3.23 2.52
N TYR A 94 -5.11 3.78 2.51
CA TYR A 94 -6.14 3.40 3.46
C TYR A 94 -6.62 1.95 3.29
N THR A 95 -6.61 1.41 2.07
CA THR A 95 -6.84 -0.02 1.85
C THR A 95 -5.77 -0.88 2.51
N LEU A 96 -4.48 -0.56 2.32
CA LEU A 96 -3.39 -1.29 2.99
C LEU A 96 -3.44 -1.16 4.51
N ARG A 97 -3.80 0.01 5.05
CA ARG A 97 -4.02 0.19 6.50
C ARG A 97 -5.18 -0.66 7.02
N ALA A 98 -6.29 -0.72 6.28
CA ALA A 98 -7.43 -1.56 6.64
C ALA A 98 -7.03 -3.05 6.67
N ILE A 99 -6.28 -3.50 5.65
CA ILE A 99 -5.73 -4.85 5.59
C ILE A 99 -4.80 -5.13 6.79
N ALA A 100 -3.88 -4.21 7.09
CA ALA A 100 -2.93 -4.34 8.19
C ALA A 100 -3.64 -4.46 9.55
N LYS A 101 -4.60 -3.58 9.81
CA LYS A 101 -5.34 -3.50 11.08
C LYS A 101 -6.30 -4.67 11.27
N LYS A 102 -6.98 -5.10 10.19
CA LYS A 102 -7.85 -6.28 10.21
C LYS A 102 -7.07 -7.59 10.17
N ASN A 103 -5.78 -7.53 9.80
CA ASN A 103 -4.94 -8.67 9.51
C ASN A 103 -5.60 -9.65 8.54
N SER A 104 -6.30 -9.13 7.53
CA SER A 104 -7.09 -9.90 6.56
C SER A 104 -7.14 -9.19 5.21
N LEU A 105 -7.18 -9.96 4.13
CA LEU A 105 -7.43 -9.43 2.78
C LEU A 105 -8.91 -9.18 2.50
N GLU A 106 -9.81 -9.72 3.32
CA GLU A 106 -11.24 -9.49 3.19
C GLU A 106 -11.55 -8.07 3.71
N VAL A 107 -11.48 -7.07 2.84
CA VAL A 107 -11.65 -5.66 3.16
C VAL A 107 -12.80 -5.07 2.36
N SER A 108 -13.68 -4.35 3.04
CA SER A 108 -14.82 -3.65 2.44
C SER A 108 -14.54 -2.16 2.24
N ILE A 109 -15.36 -1.49 1.41
CA ILE A 109 -15.31 -0.02 1.30
C ILE A 109 -15.40 0.65 2.68
N ASP A 110 -16.28 0.16 3.54
CA ASP A 110 -16.53 0.77 4.85
C ASP A 110 -15.29 0.61 5.77
N ASP A 111 -14.52 -0.46 5.61
CA ASP A 111 -13.23 -0.63 6.30
C ASP A 111 -12.21 0.41 5.81
N VAL A 112 -12.15 0.68 4.50
CA VAL A 112 -11.25 1.70 3.92
C VAL A 112 -11.65 3.11 4.37
N VAL A 113 -12.94 3.44 4.32
CA VAL A 113 -13.46 4.75 4.73
C VAL A 113 -13.20 5.01 6.21
N ARG A 114 -13.31 3.98 7.06
CA ARG A 114 -12.99 4.07 8.49
C ARG A 114 -11.54 4.46 8.75
N GLU A 115 -10.60 4.03 7.91
CA GLU A 115 -9.19 4.38 8.06
C GLU A 115 -8.86 5.81 7.57
N ALA A 116 -9.74 6.39 6.75
CA ALA A 116 -9.61 7.75 6.23
C ALA A 116 -10.32 8.82 7.09
N SER A 117 -11.04 8.39 8.14
CA SER A 117 -11.81 9.24 9.05
C SER A 117 -11.07 9.47 10.36
#